data_AF-A0A3A4ZTI2-F1
#
_entry.id   AF-A0A3A4ZTI2-F1
#
_cell.length_a   1.000
_cell.length_b   1.000
_cell.length_c   1.000
_cell.angle_alpha   90.00
_cell.angle_beta   90.00
_cell.angle_gamma   90.00
#
_symmetry.space_group_name_H-M   'P 1'
#
loop_
_entity.id
_entity.type
_entity.pdbx_description
1 polymer ?
#
loop_
_entity_poly.entity_id
_entity_poly.type
_entity_poly.pdbx_seq_one_letter_code
_entity_poly.pdbx_strand_id
1 'polypeptide(L)'
;MKHERVFDRSRAGTQLITFRLGAEYYGIHVSKVREILRPIDLFPVPGMGERVEGVINLRGEIIPVFKICSLLGLRSEAGADATRKRSEERR
;
A
#
# COMPACT_ATOMS: atom_id res chain seq x y z
N MET A 1 13.95 -7.80 -0.21
CA MET A 1 12.83 -8.64 0.24
C MET A 1 11.72 -8.38 -0.74
N LYS A 2 11.70 -9.21 -1.78
CA LYS A 2 10.75 -9.18 -2.87
C LYS A 2 9.47 -9.79 -2.30
N HIS A 3 8.48 -8.98 -1.94
CA HIS A 3 7.13 -9.49 -1.69
C HIS A 3 6.33 -9.34 -2.97
N GLU A 4 6.62 -10.22 -3.92
CA GLU A 4 5.76 -10.47 -5.07
C GLU A 4 5.50 -11.98 -5.06
N ARG A 5 4.57 -12.39 -4.21
CA ARG A 5 3.96 -13.72 -4.28
C ARG A 5 2.50 -13.51 -4.61
N VAL A 6 2.23 -13.41 -5.90
CA VAL A 6 0.89 -13.59 -6.46
C VAL A 6 0.61 -15.09 -6.43
N PHE A 7 -0.21 -15.52 -5.46
CA PHE A 7 -0.70 -16.89 -5.34
C PHE A 7 -2.17 -16.93 -5.80
N ASP A 8 -2.43 -17.50 -6.98
CA ASP A 8 -3.08 -18.81 -7.11
C ASP A 8 -3.43 -19.13 -8.58
N ARG A 9 -3.22 -20.40 -8.96
CA ARG A 9 -3.63 -21.03 -10.22
C ARG A 9 -4.86 -21.90 -9.95
N SER A 10 -6.04 -21.54 -10.47
CA SER A 10 -6.96 -22.49 -11.13
C SER A 10 -8.16 -21.79 -11.81
N ARG A 11 -8.74 -22.47 -12.80
CA ARG A 11 -9.83 -22.01 -13.67
C ARG A 11 -11.06 -21.57 -12.86
N ALA A 12 -11.46 -20.30 -13.01
CA ALA A 12 -12.54 -19.61 -12.30
C ALA A 12 -12.30 -19.24 -10.81
N GLY A 13 -11.05 -19.06 -10.39
CA GLY A 13 -10.72 -18.49 -9.07
C GLY A 13 -10.76 -16.95 -9.03
N THR A 14 -11.15 -16.37 -7.88
CA THR A 14 -11.08 -14.92 -7.65
C THR A 14 -9.62 -14.48 -7.44
N GLN A 15 -9.11 -13.62 -8.33
CA GLN A 15 -7.76 -13.09 -8.22
C GLN A 15 -7.73 -11.85 -7.33
N LEU A 16 -6.95 -11.91 -6.25
CA LEU A 16 -6.79 -10.83 -5.27
C LEU A 16 -5.33 -10.37 -5.20
N ILE A 17 -5.14 -9.06 -5.01
CA ILE A 17 -3.90 -8.50 -4.49
C ILE A 17 -4.06 -8.40 -2.98
N THR A 18 -3.13 -9.01 -2.25
CA THR A 18 -3.11 -8.99 -0.78
C THR A 18 -2.05 -8.04 -0.27
N PHE A 19 -2.39 -7.28 0.77
CA PHE A 19 -1.51 -6.31 1.40
C PHE A 19 -1.83 -6.23 2.89
N ARG A 20 -0.89 -5.70 3.69
CA ARG A 20 -1.03 -5.60 5.13
C ARG A 20 -1.38 -4.17 5.54
N LEU A 21 -2.35 -4.01 6.43
CA LEU A 21 -2.61 -2.77 7.16
C LEU A 21 -2.55 -3.05 8.66
N GLY A 22 -1.58 -2.45 9.36
CA GLY A 22 -1.30 -2.80 10.75
C GLY A 22 -0.91 -4.29 10.88
N ALA A 23 -1.65 -5.04 11.70
CA ALA A 23 -1.42 -6.47 11.92
C ALA A 23 -2.18 -7.39 10.95
N GLU A 24 -3.14 -6.86 10.18
CA GLU A 24 -4.10 -7.66 9.42
C GLU A 24 -3.83 -7.65 7.91
N TYR A 25 -4.19 -8.76 7.25
CA TYR A 25 -4.14 -8.87 5.79
C TYR A 25 -5.48 -8.50 5.16
N TYR A 26 -5.41 -7.65 4.14
CA TYR A 26 -6.53 -7.23 3.31
C TYR A 26 -6.32 -7.69 1.87
N GLY A 27 -7.42 -7.80 1.12
CA GLY A 27 -7.41 -8.21 -0.28
C GLY A 27 -8.29 -7.29 -1.13
N ILE A 28 -7.82 -6.95 -2.32
CA ILE A 28 -8.61 -6.26 -3.34
C ILE A 28 -8.60 -7.09 -4.62
N HIS A 29 -9.73 -7.17 -5.32
CA HIS A 29 -9.80 -7.81 -6.63
C HIS A 29 -8.80 -7.18 -7.59
N VAL A 30 -8.03 -8.01 -8.30
CA VAL A 30 -7.03 -7.53 -9.26
C VAL A 30 -7.66 -6.65 -10.34
N SER A 31 -8.91 -6.92 -10.72
CA SER A 31 -9.67 -6.13 -11.70
C SER A 31 -9.99 -4.70 -11.24
N LYS A 32 -9.84 -4.39 -9.95
CA LYS A 32 -10.02 -3.06 -9.38
C LYS A 32 -8.71 -2.28 -9.22
N VAL A 33 -7.56 -2.91 -9.49
CA VAL A 33 -6.24 -2.29 -9.34
C VAL A 33 -5.74 -1.82 -10.70
N ARG A 34 -5.50 -0.51 -10.82
CA ARG A 34 -4.95 0.10 -12.03
C ARG A 34 -3.44 -0.06 -12.13
N GLU A 35 -2.73 0.23 -11.04
CA GLU A 35 -1.26 0.22 -10.97
C GLU A 35 -0.82 0.03 -9.50
N ILE A 36 0.31 -0.65 -9.29
CA ILE A 36 0.96 -0.74 -7.98
C ILE A 36 2.24 0.09 -8.05
N LEU A 37 2.25 1.21 -7.34
CA LEU A 37 3.40 2.12 -7.29
C LEU A 37 4.30 1.75 -6.11
N ARG A 38 5.61 2.00 -6.27
CA ARG A 38 6.50 2.11 -5.12
C ARG A 38 6.16 3.41 -4.37
N PRO A 39 6.52 3.53 -3.08
CA PRO A 39 6.40 4.80 -2.37
C PRO A 39 7.05 5.93 -3.18
N ILE A 40 6.30 7.01 -3.35
CA ILE A 40 6.72 8.24 -4.03
C ILE A 40 6.41 9.42 -3.12
N ASP A 41 7.07 10.54 -3.37
CA ASP A 41 6.84 11.76 -2.61
C ASP A 41 5.43 12.31 -2.89
N LEU A 42 4.78 12.74 -1.82
CA LEU A 42 3.46 13.33 -1.83
C LEU A 42 3.58 14.85 -1.82
N PHE A 43 2.74 15.52 -2.60
CA PHE A 43 2.57 16.97 -2.51
C PHE A 43 1.43 17.26 -1.53
N PRO A 44 1.71 17.90 -0.38
CA PRO A 44 0.67 18.21 0.59
C PRO A 44 -0.30 19.24 0.01
N VAL A 45 -1.59 19.07 0.30
CA VAL A 45 -2.64 20.00 -0.10
C VAL A 45 -3.17 20.73 1.14
N PRO A 46 -2.99 22.06 1.23
CA PRO A 46 -3.48 22.83 2.37
C PRO A 46 -4.99 22.66 2.59
N GLY A 47 -5.41 22.54 3.85
CA GLY A 47 -6.83 22.43 4.22
C GLY A 47 -7.45 21.05 4.03
N MET A 48 -6.69 20.06 3.55
CA MET A 48 -7.16 18.67 3.55
C MET A 48 -7.10 18.07 4.95
N GLY A 49 -8.19 17.42 5.39
CA GLY A 49 -8.24 16.72 6.68
C GLY A 49 -7.38 15.45 6.72
N GLU A 50 -7.28 14.82 7.90
CA GLU A 50 -6.39 13.67 8.20
C GLU A 50 -6.58 12.40 7.34
N ARG A 51 -7.58 12.38 6.46
CA ARG A 51 -7.88 11.26 5.55
C ARG A 51 -7.12 11.34 4.23
N VAL A 52 -6.66 12.52 3.84
CA VAL A 52 -5.91 12.76 2.60
C VAL A 52 -4.47 13.07 2.98
N GLU A 53 -3.53 12.28 2.48
CA GLU A 53 -2.10 12.50 2.73
C GLU A 53 -1.52 13.55 1.78
N GLY A 54 -2.13 13.74 0.61
CA GLY A 54 -1.74 14.73 -0.38
C GLY A 54 -2.18 14.33 -1.78
N VAL A 55 -1.45 14.80 -2.78
CA VAL A 55 -1.62 14.42 -4.19
C VAL A 55 -0.30 13.95 -4.78
N ILE A 56 -0.38 13.15 -5.84
CA ILE A 56 0.75 12.77 -6.69
C ILE A 56 0.47 13.20 -8.12
N ASN A 57 1.53 13.47 -8.88
CA ASN A 57 1.45 13.57 -10.33
C ASN A 57 1.86 12.23 -10.94
N LEU A 58 0.89 11.51 -11.50
CA LEU A 58 1.13 10.25 -12.19
C LEU A 58 0.92 10.45 -13.69
N ARG A 59 2.03 10.58 -14.43
CA ARG A 59 2.05 10.74 -15.90
C ARG A 59 1.20 11.93 -16.40
N GLY A 60 1.19 13.03 -15.65
CA GLY A 60 0.42 14.25 -15.95
C GLY A 60 -0.97 14.27 -15.30
N GLU A 61 -1.42 13.18 -14.68
CA GLU A 61 -2.68 13.10 -13.96
C GLU A 61 -2.45 13.41 -12.47
N ILE A 62 -3.15 14.41 -11.91
CA ILE A 62 -3.13 14.70 -10.48
C ILE A 62 -4.08 13.74 -9.76
N ILE A 63 -3.52 12.89 -8.91
CA ILE A 63 -4.27 11.83 -8.22
C ILE A 63 -4.20 12.07 -6.70
N PRO A 64 -5.34 12.11 -6.00
CA PRO A 64 -5.35 12.21 -4.54
C PRO A 64 -4.89 10.90 -3.89
N VAL A 65 -4.11 11.02 -2.83
CA VAL A 65 -3.65 9.89 -2.02
C VAL A 65 -4.32 9.93 -0.66
N PHE A 66 -4.99 8.83 -0.31
CA PHE A 66 -5.72 8.69 0.94
C PHE A 66 -4.99 7.77 1.92
N LYS A 67 -5.07 8.12 3.20
CA LYS A 67 -4.58 7.26 4.28
C LYS A 67 -5.61 6.18 4.58
N ILE A 68 -5.40 4.97 4.05
CA ILE A 68 -6.37 3.86 4.16
C ILE A 68 -6.65 3.50 5.64
N CYS A 69 -5.64 3.53 6.51
CA CYS A 69 -5.85 3.28 7.94
C CYS A 69 -6.84 4.29 8.55
N SER A 70 -6.70 5.59 8.24
CA SER A 70 -7.62 6.63 8.71
C SER A 70 -9.03 6.44 8.16
N LEU A 71 -9.17 5.98 6.90
CA LEU A 71 -10.46 5.71 6.29
C LEU A 71 -11.18 4.51 6.94
N LEU A 72 -10.43 3.48 7.33
CA LEU A 72 -10.96 2.27 7.96
C LEU A 72 -11.06 2.37 9.49
N GLY A 73 -10.66 3.49 10.09
CA GLY A 73 -10.62 3.65 11.55
C GLY A 73 -9.55 2.79 12.23
N LEU A 74 -8.55 2.34 11.50
CA LEU A 74 -7.46 1.50 12.01
C LEU A 74 -6.38 2.37 12.65
N ARG A 75 -5.82 1.90 13.78
CA ARG A 75 -4.60 2.48 14.33
C ARG A 75 -3.44 2.10 13.42
N SER A 76 -2.83 3.11 12.79
CA SER A 76 -1.63 2.91 12.00
C SER A 76 -0.45 2.66 12.95
N GLU A 77 0.07 1.45 12.99
CA GLU A 77 1.40 1.19 13.54
C GLU A 77 2.45 1.62 12.52
N ALA A 78 2.66 2.93 12.42
CA ALA A 78 3.77 3.46 11.65
C ALA A 78 5.09 3.00 12.29
N GLY A 79 5.71 1.93 11.77
CA GLY A 79 7.10 1.59 12.09
C GLY A 79 7.51 0.12 12.17
N ALA A 80 6.61 -0.86 12.13
CA ALA A 80 6.98 -2.23 12.48
C ALA A 80 7.76 -3.03 11.40
N ASP A 81 7.91 -2.52 10.16
CA ASP A 81 8.48 -3.31 9.04
C ASP A 81 9.77 -2.74 8.42
N ALA A 82 10.40 -1.73 9.04
CA ALA A 82 11.68 -1.20 8.56
C ALA A 82 12.92 -1.88 9.18
N THR A 83 12.76 -2.77 10.17
CA THR A 83 13.89 -3.23 11.00
C THR A 83 14.33 -4.68 10.73
N ARG A 84 13.72 -5.44 9.81
CA ARG A 84 14.12 -6.86 9.59
C ARG A 84 15.25 -7.09 8.56
N LYS A 85 16.10 -6.09 8.28
CA LYS A 85 17.21 -6.22 7.33
C LYS A 85 18.62 -5.95 7.89
N ARG A 86 18.81 -5.98 9.21
CA ARG A 86 20.14 -5.86 9.83
C ARG A 86 20.49 -7.10 10.66
N SER A 87 20.63 -8.28 10.03
CA SER A 87 21.28 -9.42 10.70
C SER A 87 21.90 -10.49 9.80
N GLU A 88 21.82 -10.41 8.47
CA GLU A 88 22.42 -11.41 7.57
C GLU A 88 23.43 -10.77 6.61
N GLU A 89 24.41 -10.06 7.15
CA GLU A 89 25.65 -9.74 6.44
C GLU A 89 26.81 -9.76 7.44
N ARG A 90 26.99 -10.92 8.07
CA ARG A 90 28.24 -11.34 8.70
C ARG A 90 28.42 -12.83 8.42
N ARG A 91 28.87 -13.14 7.21
CA ARG A 91 29.68 -14.32 6.97
C ARG A 91 30.66 -14.05 5.85
#